data_AF-A0A6A6WST1-F1
#
_entry.id   AF-A0A6A6WST1-F1
#
_cell.length_a   1.000
_cell.length_b   1.000
_cell.length_c   1.000
_cell.angle_alpha   90.00
_cell.angle_beta   90.00
_cell.angle_gamma   90.00
#
_symmetry.space_group_name_H-M   'P 1'
#
loop_
_entity.id
_entity.type
_entity.pdbx_description
1 polymer ?
#
loop_
_entity_poly.entity_id
_entity_poly.type
_entity_poly.pdbx_seq_one_letter_code
_entity_poly.pdbx_strand_id
1 'polypeptide(L)'
;MGQIYRKSTCNLAALGGLDSSWGCFTTRNPLLHRPCCLSGDEKNGIYAFGYGDPEEHHNSSERLNSRAWVFQERMLSPQSLYYGATSISWECVSCSATESQPNRHPFDEGNDHETLKQILKGIDSLLTTERFCEKWGLIVETYLRCNLTRHTDRLAAIHGVVEELKARLEGAVYVAGIWMDDPFFSLL
;
A
#
# COMPACT_ATOMS: atom_id res chain seq x y z
N MET A 1 2.09 -15.77 -9.22
CA MET A 1 1.05 -14.89 -8.65
C MET A 1 1.25 -13.42 -9.02
N GLY A 2 2.44 -12.83 -8.86
CA GLY A 2 2.66 -11.40 -9.12
C GLY A 2 2.15 -10.85 -10.48
N GLN A 3 2.23 -11.62 -11.56
CA GLN A 3 1.70 -11.22 -12.88
C GLN A 3 0.19 -10.97 -12.90
N ILE A 4 -0.59 -11.66 -12.05
CA ILE A 4 -2.04 -11.47 -11.94
C ILE A 4 -2.32 -10.06 -11.43
N TYR A 5 -1.68 -9.69 -10.32
CA TYR A 5 -1.83 -8.35 -9.72
C TYR A 5 -1.28 -7.27 -10.65
N ARG A 6 -0.10 -7.48 -11.24
CA ARG A 6 0.51 -6.53 -12.19
C ARG A 6 -0.39 -6.22 -13.39
N LYS A 7 -1.12 -7.22 -13.90
CA LYS A 7 -2.01 -7.07 -15.07
C LYS A 7 -3.46 -6.79 -14.70
N SER A 8 -3.78 -6.69 -13.41
CA SER A 8 -5.12 -6.32 -12.96
C SER A 8 -5.39 -4.83 -13.23
N THR A 9 -6.65 -4.47 -13.48
CA THR A 9 -7.04 -3.05 -13.57
C THR A 9 -7.08 -2.40 -12.19
N CYS A 10 -7.64 -3.10 -11.21
CA CYS A 10 -7.77 -2.64 -9.84
C CYS A 10 -7.81 -3.84 -8.90
N ASN A 11 -7.06 -3.76 -7.80
CA ASN A 11 -7.10 -4.73 -6.73
C ASN A 11 -8.10 -4.26 -5.66
N LEU A 12 -9.05 -5.12 -5.28
CA LEU A 12 -10.01 -4.83 -4.21
C LEU A 12 -9.54 -5.52 -2.93
N ALA A 13 -9.33 -4.74 -1.88
CA ALA A 13 -8.86 -5.24 -0.59
C ALA A 13 -9.92 -5.03 0.49
N ALA A 14 -10.48 -6.12 1.01
CA ALA A 14 -11.39 -6.10 2.16
C ALA A 14 -10.57 -6.05 3.46
N LEU A 15 -10.33 -4.84 3.99
CA LEU A 15 -9.60 -4.63 5.24
C LEU A 15 -10.53 -4.70 6.46
N GLY A 16 -11.81 -4.36 6.31
CA GLY A 16 -12.77 -4.27 7.42
C GLY A 16 -13.23 -5.60 8.00
N GLY A 17 -12.95 -6.73 7.34
CA GLY A 17 -13.39 -8.05 7.75
C GLY A 17 -12.37 -8.79 8.62
N LEU A 18 -12.84 -9.68 9.49
CA LEU A 18 -11.95 -10.56 10.28
C LEU A 18 -11.37 -11.70 9.41
N ASP A 19 -12.14 -12.15 8.42
CA ASP A 19 -11.82 -13.24 7.51
C ASP A 19 -12.53 -13.06 6.15
N SER A 20 -12.37 -14.03 5.26
CA SER A 20 -12.91 -13.99 3.89
C SER A 20 -14.43 -14.06 3.80
N SER A 21 -15.16 -14.33 4.89
CA SER A 21 -16.63 -14.39 4.89
C SER A 21 -17.31 -13.02 5.06
N TRP A 22 -16.56 -12.00 5.50
CA TRP A 22 -17.10 -10.67 5.80
C TRP A 22 -17.37 -9.81 4.55
N GLY A 23 -16.63 -10.03 3.46
CA GLY A 23 -16.72 -9.23 2.25
C GLY A 23 -16.21 -7.78 2.41
N CYS A 24 -16.48 -6.95 1.40
CA CYS A 24 -15.96 -5.57 1.32
C CYS A 24 -16.93 -4.52 1.90
N PHE A 25 -18.19 -4.88 2.13
CA PHE A 25 -19.24 -3.91 2.45
C PHE A 25 -19.62 -4.02 3.92
N THR A 26 -19.43 -2.92 4.65
CA THR A 26 -19.84 -2.79 6.04
C THR A 26 -20.70 -1.53 6.20
N THR A 27 -21.65 -1.57 7.14
CA THR A 27 -22.47 -0.42 7.49
C THR A 27 -21.61 0.56 8.28
N ARG A 28 -21.49 1.78 7.78
CA ARG A 28 -20.62 2.84 8.34
C ARG A 28 -21.43 4.10 8.55
N ASN A 29 -21.04 4.91 9.53
CA ASN A 29 -21.61 6.24 9.71
C ASN A 29 -20.95 7.23 8.74
N PRO A 30 -21.64 7.72 7.69
CA PRO A 30 -21.04 8.59 6.69
C PRO A 30 -20.57 9.94 7.26
N LEU A 31 -21.15 10.36 8.39
CA LEU A 31 -20.83 11.62 9.06
C LEU A 31 -19.45 11.61 9.74
N LEU A 32 -18.80 10.44 9.86
CA LEU A 32 -17.43 10.33 10.37
C LEU A 32 -16.38 10.80 9.35
N HIS A 33 -16.70 10.77 8.06
CA HIS A 33 -15.72 11.07 7.00
C HIS A 33 -16.17 12.19 6.07
N ARG A 34 -17.48 12.47 5.97
CA ARG A 34 -18.00 13.57 5.17
C ARG A 34 -18.52 14.69 6.06
N PRO A 35 -18.15 15.95 5.78
CA PRO A 35 -18.68 17.07 6.51
C PRO A 35 -20.21 17.15 6.34
N CYS A 36 -20.90 17.41 7.44
CA CYS A 36 -22.34 17.62 7.45
C CYS A 36 -22.63 19.11 7.20
N CYS A 37 -23.31 19.45 6.12
CA CYS A 37 -23.75 20.82 5.89
C CYS A 37 -24.86 21.17 6.90
N LEU A 38 -24.58 22.10 7.81
CA LEU A 38 -25.55 22.61 8.79
C LEU A 38 -26.39 23.73 8.20
N SER A 39 -25.81 24.55 7.33
CA SER A 39 -26.47 25.66 6.64
C SER A 39 -25.67 26.14 5.42
N GLY A 40 -26.32 26.81 4.46
CA GLY A 40 -25.68 27.37 3.26
C GLY A 40 -25.55 26.39 2.09
N ASP A 41 -24.65 26.66 1.15
CA ASP A 41 -24.39 25.86 -0.06
C ASP A 41 -22.99 25.22 -0.04
N GLU A 42 -22.62 24.50 -1.11
CA GLU A 42 -21.31 23.85 -1.25
C GLU A 42 -20.11 24.81 -1.13
N LYS A 43 -20.29 26.11 -1.44
CA LYS A 43 -19.19 27.09 -1.47
C LYS A 43 -19.16 28.01 -0.25
N ASN A 44 -20.31 28.25 0.38
CA ASN A 44 -20.49 29.20 1.48
C ASN A 44 -21.33 28.60 2.63
N GLY A 45 -21.17 27.31 2.89
CA GLY A 45 -21.88 26.60 3.96
C GLY A 45 -21.11 26.53 5.28
N ILE A 46 -21.85 26.34 6.37
CA ILE A 46 -21.30 25.96 7.68
C ILE A 46 -21.33 24.44 7.75
N TYR A 47 -20.17 23.83 7.98
CA TYR A 47 -20.03 22.38 8.01
C TYR A 47 -19.60 21.89 9.40
N ALA A 48 -20.25 20.84 9.88
CA ALA A 48 -19.76 20.05 11.01
C ALA A 48 -18.82 18.95 10.50
N PHE A 49 -17.62 18.88 11.05
CA PHE A 49 -16.67 17.81 10.78
C PHE A 49 -16.67 16.84 11.96
N GLY A 50 -16.84 15.55 11.69
CA GLY A 50 -16.54 14.53 12.68
C GLY A 50 -15.02 14.51 12.91
N TYR A 51 -14.58 14.81 14.14
CA TYR A 51 -13.23 14.44 14.56
C TYR A 51 -13.26 12.95 14.86
N GLY A 52 -12.86 12.13 13.90
CA GLY A 52 -12.62 10.71 14.15
C GLY A 52 -11.48 10.54 15.15
N ASP A 53 -11.63 9.61 16.10
CA ASP A 53 -10.55 9.23 16.98
C ASP A 53 -9.46 8.53 16.13
N PRO A 54 -8.22 9.06 16.08
CA PRO A 54 -7.13 8.44 15.33
C PRO A 54 -6.91 6.97 15.71
N GLU A 55 -7.20 6.58 16.96
CA GLU A 55 -6.91 5.24 17.48
C GLU A 55 -7.84 4.15 16.91
N GLU A 56 -9.08 4.46 16.51
CA GLU A 56 -10.02 3.46 15.97
C GLU A 56 -9.68 3.01 14.52
N HIS A 57 -8.83 3.77 13.82
CA HIS A 57 -8.55 3.55 12.39
C HIS A 57 -7.46 2.51 12.10
N HIS A 58 -6.67 2.09 13.09
CA HIS A 58 -5.47 1.27 12.85
C HIS A 58 -5.70 -0.24 12.82
N ASN A 59 -6.72 -0.76 13.51
CA ASN A 59 -6.76 -2.20 13.81
C ASN A 59 -7.17 -3.11 12.63
N SER A 60 -7.97 -2.59 11.67
CA SER A 60 -8.47 -3.39 10.53
C SER A 60 -7.53 -3.37 9.32
N SER A 61 -6.92 -2.21 9.04
CA SER A 61 -5.91 -2.05 7.99
C SER A 61 -4.72 -2.99 8.18
N GLU A 62 -4.29 -3.18 9.42
CA GLU A 62 -3.10 -3.96 9.75
C GLU A 62 -3.27 -5.46 9.52
N ARG A 63 -4.48 -6.03 9.62
CA ARG A 63 -4.66 -7.49 9.55
C ARG A 63 -4.38 -8.06 8.18
N LEU A 64 -5.05 -7.58 7.14
CA LEU A 64 -4.81 -8.06 5.78
C LEU A 64 -3.39 -7.69 5.34
N ASN A 65 -2.97 -6.46 5.62
CA ASN A 65 -1.68 -5.93 5.20
C ASN A 65 -0.48 -6.54 5.93
N SER A 66 -0.68 -7.14 7.11
CA SER A 66 0.35 -7.89 7.82
C SER A 66 0.63 -9.25 7.22
N ARG A 67 -0.14 -9.74 6.23
CA ARG A 67 0.13 -11.05 5.61
C ARG A 67 1.22 -10.90 4.56
N ALA A 68 2.32 -11.66 4.67
CA ALA A 68 3.44 -11.52 3.74
C ALA A 68 3.04 -11.80 2.27
N TRP A 69 2.09 -12.71 2.04
CA TRP A 69 1.56 -12.96 0.70
C TRP A 69 0.84 -11.76 0.09
N VAL A 70 0.19 -10.94 0.92
CA VAL A 70 -0.54 -9.71 0.50
C VAL A 70 0.45 -8.61 0.09
N PHE A 71 1.70 -8.67 0.57
CA PHE A 71 2.71 -7.66 0.28
C PHE A 71 2.92 -7.45 -1.23
N GLN A 72 3.15 -8.54 -1.99
CA GLN A 72 3.28 -8.44 -3.45
C GLN A 72 1.96 -8.02 -4.14
N GLU A 73 0.80 -8.37 -3.58
CA GLU A 73 -0.51 -7.98 -4.13
C GLU A 73 -0.69 -6.46 -4.11
N ARG A 74 -0.30 -5.85 -2.97
CA ARG A 74 -0.32 -4.40 -2.77
C ARG A 74 0.70 -3.70 -3.64
N MET A 75 1.92 -4.22 -3.72
CA MET A 75 2.99 -3.55 -4.46
C MET A 75 2.82 -3.61 -5.97
N LEU A 76 2.42 -4.77 -6.50
CA LEU A 76 2.44 -5.01 -7.94
C LEU A 76 1.18 -4.53 -8.65
N SER A 77 0.06 -4.40 -7.96
CA SER A 77 -1.17 -3.94 -8.62
C SER A 77 -1.05 -2.48 -9.07
N PRO A 78 -1.53 -2.11 -10.26
CA PRO A 78 -1.47 -0.72 -10.73
C PRO A 78 -2.29 0.25 -9.86
N GLN A 79 -3.42 -0.24 -9.35
CA GLN A 79 -4.36 0.48 -8.50
C GLN A 79 -4.89 -0.45 -7.41
N SER A 80 -5.21 0.11 -6.26
CA SER A 80 -5.84 -0.63 -5.16
C SER A 80 -6.93 0.21 -4.51
N LEU A 81 -8.09 -0.40 -4.30
CA LEU A 81 -9.20 0.14 -3.54
C LEU A 81 -9.34 -0.68 -2.26
N TYR A 82 -9.17 -0.01 -1.14
CA TYR A 82 -9.20 -0.58 0.18
C TYR A 82 -10.53 -0.26 0.85
N TYR A 83 -11.26 -1.31 1.22
CA TYR A 83 -12.48 -1.21 2.01
C TYR A 83 -12.13 -1.45 3.47
N GLY A 84 -11.87 -0.37 4.21
CA GLY A 84 -11.64 -0.37 5.64
C GLY A 84 -12.92 -0.58 6.44
N ALA A 85 -12.77 -0.88 7.73
CA ALA A 85 -13.90 -0.95 8.66
C ALA A 85 -14.61 0.42 8.77
N THR A 86 -13.85 1.52 8.69
CA THR A 86 -14.35 2.88 8.90
C THR A 86 -14.37 3.72 7.61
N SER A 87 -13.36 3.58 6.75
CA SER A 87 -13.17 4.43 5.55
C SER A 87 -12.78 3.62 4.32
N ILE A 88 -13.05 4.17 3.14
CA ILE A 88 -12.48 3.68 1.88
C ILE A 88 -11.24 4.51 1.54
N SER A 89 -10.17 3.84 1.13
CA SER A 89 -9.00 4.50 0.55
C SER A 89 -8.65 3.91 -0.80
N TRP A 90 -8.03 4.72 -1.65
CA TRP A 90 -7.57 4.33 -2.96
C TRP A 90 -6.13 4.77 -3.14
N GLU A 91 -5.35 3.97 -3.84
CA GLU A 91 -4.01 4.37 -4.27
C GLU A 91 -3.69 3.81 -5.65
N CYS A 92 -2.84 4.53 -6.37
CA CYS A 92 -2.17 4.05 -7.56
C CYS A 92 -0.68 4.38 -7.49
N VAL A 93 0.02 4.13 -8.58
CA VAL A 93 1.46 4.40 -8.70
C VAL A 93 1.84 5.89 -8.64
N SER A 94 0.89 6.83 -8.70
CA SER A 94 1.17 8.28 -8.68
C SER A 94 0.46 9.06 -7.57
N CYS A 95 -0.65 8.57 -7.04
CA CYS A 95 -1.43 9.28 -6.05
C CYS A 95 -2.17 8.33 -5.12
N SER A 96 -2.64 8.86 -4.00
CA SER A 96 -3.54 8.19 -3.07
C SER A 96 -4.64 9.16 -2.66
N ALA A 97 -5.79 8.60 -2.29
CA ALA A 97 -6.97 9.32 -1.88
C ALA A 97 -7.69 8.55 -0.78
N THR A 98 -8.45 9.27 0.03
CA THR A 98 -9.32 8.68 1.05
C THR A 98 -10.74 9.21 0.89
N GLU A 99 -11.72 8.53 1.48
CA GLU A 99 -13.13 8.96 1.41
C GLU A 99 -13.36 10.40 1.91
N SER A 100 -12.55 10.86 2.88
CA SER A 100 -12.57 12.23 3.39
C SER A 100 -11.75 13.22 2.57
N GLN A 101 -10.78 12.73 1.77
CA GLN A 101 -9.90 13.54 0.94
C GLN A 101 -9.79 12.93 -0.48
N PRO A 102 -10.85 13.03 -1.30
CA PRO A 102 -10.91 12.39 -2.62
C PRO A 102 -10.03 13.07 -3.67
N ASN A 103 -9.80 14.38 -3.51
CA ASN A 103 -9.03 15.19 -4.45
C ASN A 103 -7.63 15.53 -3.92
N ARG A 104 -7.11 14.76 -2.95
CA ARG A 104 -5.79 15.01 -2.38
C ARG A 104 -4.76 15.01 -3.50
N HIS A 105 -4.09 16.14 -3.70
CA HIS A 105 -3.02 16.21 -4.67
C HIS A 105 -1.75 15.57 -4.08
N PRO A 106 -0.88 14.94 -4.90
CA PRO A 106 0.40 14.38 -4.42
C PRO A 106 1.32 15.39 -3.70
N PHE A 107 1.00 16.67 -3.76
CA PHE A 107 1.76 17.80 -3.21
C PHE A 107 0.98 18.58 -2.14
N ASP A 108 -0.14 18.06 -1.63
CA ASP A 108 -0.78 18.64 -0.44
C ASP A 108 0.16 18.48 0.76
N GLU A 109 0.79 19.59 1.15
CA GLU A 109 1.79 19.68 2.21
C GLU A 109 1.28 19.05 3.51
N GLY A 110 2.07 18.14 4.09
CA GLY A 110 1.86 17.65 5.46
C GLY A 110 1.76 16.13 5.66
N ASN A 111 1.86 15.30 4.63
CA ASN A 111 2.05 13.85 4.82
C ASN A 111 2.70 13.21 3.58
N ASP A 112 3.99 13.45 3.40
CA ASP A 112 4.85 13.01 2.28
C ASP A 112 5.30 11.54 2.39
N HIS A 113 4.51 10.65 2.98
CA HIS A 113 4.89 9.24 3.01
C HIS A 113 4.57 8.58 1.66
N GLU A 114 5.60 8.23 0.89
CA GLU A 114 5.44 7.43 -0.33
C GLU A 114 4.74 6.10 0.01
N THR A 115 3.73 5.73 -0.80
CA THR A 115 3.13 4.40 -0.76
C THR A 115 4.13 3.35 -1.27
N LEU A 116 3.93 2.08 -0.92
CA LEU A 116 4.78 1.00 -1.43
C LEU A 116 4.81 0.93 -2.97
N LYS A 117 3.70 1.31 -3.64
CA LYS A 117 3.63 1.40 -5.09
C LYS A 117 4.51 2.53 -5.64
N GLN A 118 4.52 3.69 -4.99
CA GLN A 118 5.36 4.83 -5.35
C GLN A 118 6.84 4.52 -5.13
N ILE A 119 7.18 3.89 -3.99
CA ILE A 119 8.55 3.43 -3.69
C ILE A 119 9.01 2.49 -4.82
N LEU A 120 8.22 1.46 -5.15
CA LEU A 120 8.54 0.51 -6.22
C LEU A 120 8.65 1.20 -7.58
N LYS A 121 7.73 2.11 -7.92
CA LYS A 121 7.77 2.84 -9.20
C LYS A 121 9.05 3.66 -9.35
N GLY A 122 9.49 4.28 -8.27
CA GLY A 122 10.68 5.10 -8.27
C GLY A 122 11.98 4.31 -8.21
N ILE A 123 11.96 2.98 -8.41
CA ILE A 123 13.15 2.15 -8.66
C ILE A 123 13.25 1.88 -10.16
N ASP A 124 14.32 2.41 -10.77
CA ASP A 124 14.70 2.24 -12.17
C ASP A 124 16.23 2.12 -12.32
N SER A 125 16.70 1.88 -13.55
CA SER A 125 18.12 1.69 -13.88
C SER A 125 18.98 2.94 -13.76
N LEU A 126 18.40 4.13 -13.57
CA LEU A 126 19.11 5.39 -13.44
C LEU A 126 19.43 5.72 -11.97
N LEU A 127 18.88 4.97 -11.01
CA LEU A 127 19.19 5.17 -9.61
C LEU A 127 20.65 4.89 -9.30
N THR A 128 21.21 5.71 -8.40
CA THR A 128 22.47 5.37 -7.75
C THR A 128 22.27 4.15 -6.84
N THR A 129 23.33 3.39 -6.61
CA THR A 129 23.32 2.25 -5.68
C THR A 129 22.79 2.65 -4.31
N GLU A 130 23.20 3.81 -3.78
CA GLU A 130 22.72 4.34 -2.50
C GLU A 130 21.19 4.52 -2.48
N ARG A 131 20.61 5.17 -3.51
CA ARG A 131 19.16 5.39 -3.60
C ARG A 131 18.38 4.09 -3.80
N PHE A 132 18.94 3.15 -4.56
CA PHE A 132 18.37 1.81 -4.68
C PHE A 132 18.32 1.12 -3.31
N CYS A 133 19.42 1.14 -2.57
CA CYS A 133 19.54 0.55 -1.24
C CYS A 133 18.58 1.18 -0.23
N GLU A 134 18.40 2.50 -0.24
CA GLU A 134 17.39 3.19 0.57
C GLU A 134 15.98 2.65 0.29
N LYS A 135 15.57 2.62 -0.97
CA LYS A 135 14.21 2.19 -1.36
C LYS A 135 14.00 0.70 -1.13
N TRP A 136 14.98 -0.13 -1.47
CA TRP A 136 14.92 -1.56 -1.24
C TRP A 136 14.91 -1.88 0.26
N GLY A 137 15.66 -1.16 1.07
CA GLY A 137 15.63 -1.25 2.53
C GLY A 137 14.23 -1.01 3.08
N LEU A 138 13.52 0.03 2.62
CA LEU A 138 12.13 0.30 3.02
C LEU A 138 11.17 -0.84 2.62
N ILE A 139 11.36 -1.42 1.43
CA ILE A 139 10.57 -2.57 0.95
C ILE A 139 10.82 -3.78 1.86
N VAL A 140 12.08 -4.12 2.13
CA VAL A 140 12.47 -5.25 2.96
C VAL A 140 12.00 -5.07 4.40
N GLU A 141 12.20 -3.88 5.00
CA GLU A 141 11.75 -3.59 6.35
C GLU A 141 10.23 -3.77 6.50
N THR A 142 9.46 -3.21 5.57
CA THR A 142 7.99 -3.36 5.58
C THR A 142 7.58 -4.83 5.39
N TYR A 143 8.27 -5.55 4.51
CA TYR A 143 8.01 -6.96 4.26
C TYR A 143 8.34 -7.86 5.46
N LEU A 144 9.45 -7.60 6.16
CA LEU A 144 9.88 -8.41 7.31
C LEU A 144 8.94 -8.28 8.51
N ARG A 145 8.24 -7.14 8.64
CA ARG A 145 7.15 -6.95 9.62
C ARG A 145 5.90 -7.78 9.30
N CYS A 146 5.82 -8.39 8.11
CA CYS A 146 4.69 -9.24 7.74
C CYS A 146 4.80 -10.65 8.35
N ASN A 147 3.63 -11.15 8.76
CA ASN A 147 3.37 -12.49 9.25
C ASN A 147 3.34 -13.51 8.12
N LEU A 148 4.00 -14.64 8.36
CA LEU A 148 3.96 -15.83 7.52
C LEU A 148 3.31 -16.97 8.29
N THR A 149 2.42 -17.70 7.63
CA THR A 149 1.93 -18.99 8.15
C THR A 149 3.02 -20.06 8.07
N ARG A 150 3.87 -20.00 7.04
CA ARG A 150 5.03 -20.90 6.86
C ARG A 150 6.26 -20.08 6.53
N HIS A 151 7.32 -20.20 7.33
CA HIS A 151 8.56 -19.44 7.12
C HIS A 151 9.24 -19.74 5.78
N THR A 152 9.05 -20.94 5.25
CA THR A 152 9.54 -21.35 3.92
C THR A 152 8.99 -20.50 2.77
N ASP A 153 7.85 -19.83 2.99
CA ASP A 153 7.20 -19.01 1.97
C ASP A 153 7.82 -17.60 1.89
N ARG A 154 8.80 -17.27 2.73
CA ARG A 154 9.41 -15.93 2.81
C ARG A 154 9.93 -15.44 1.46
N LEU A 155 10.66 -16.25 0.71
CA LEU A 155 11.15 -15.80 -0.60
C LEU A 155 10.04 -15.81 -1.65
N ALA A 156 9.11 -16.79 -1.57
CA ALA A 156 8.01 -16.91 -2.52
C ALA A 156 7.01 -15.73 -2.45
N ALA A 157 6.76 -15.21 -1.25
CA ALA A 157 5.79 -14.14 -1.03
C ALA A 157 6.29 -12.75 -1.50
N ILE A 158 7.61 -12.54 -1.65
CA ILE A 158 8.17 -11.30 -2.25
C ILE A 158 8.66 -11.50 -3.68
N HIS A 159 8.75 -12.74 -4.17
CA HIS A 159 9.33 -13.08 -5.47
C HIS A 159 8.79 -12.23 -6.64
N GLY A 160 7.49 -11.93 -6.68
CA GLY A 160 6.91 -11.10 -7.73
C GLY A 160 7.48 -9.68 -7.79
N VAL A 161 7.83 -9.09 -6.64
CA VAL A 161 8.46 -7.76 -6.54
C VAL A 161 9.90 -7.82 -7.04
N VAL A 162 10.63 -8.88 -6.68
CA VAL A 162 12.00 -9.09 -7.15
C VAL A 162 12.04 -9.24 -8.68
N GLU A 163 11.14 -10.04 -9.26
CA GLU A 163 11.08 -10.21 -10.72
C GLU A 163 10.71 -8.92 -11.44
N GLU A 164 9.87 -8.08 -10.84
CA GLU A 164 9.59 -6.73 -11.35
C GLU A 164 10.84 -5.86 -11.37
N LEU A 165 11.64 -5.88 -10.29
CA LEU A 165 12.88 -5.11 -10.19
C LEU A 165 13.95 -5.62 -11.16
N LYS A 166 14.15 -6.94 -11.26
CA LYS A 166 15.08 -7.53 -12.24
C LYS A 166 14.74 -7.17 -13.68
N ALA A 167 13.46 -7.03 -14.01
CA ALA A 167 13.04 -6.62 -15.34
C ALA A 167 13.36 -5.14 -15.65
N ARG A 168 13.60 -4.30 -14.62
CA ARG A 168 13.96 -2.88 -14.76
C ARG A 168 15.45 -2.63 -14.61
N LEU A 169 16.13 -3.47 -13.83
CA LEU A 169 17.55 -3.40 -13.53
C LEU A 169 18.27 -4.45 -14.38
N GLU A 170 18.57 -4.10 -15.64
CA GLU A 170 19.29 -4.99 -16.55
C GLU A 170 20.61 -5.46 -15.93
N GLY A 171 20.83 -6.78 -15.96
CA GLY A 171 22.04 -7.40 -15.41
C GLY A 171 22.00 -7.68 -13.91
N ALA A 172 20.99 -7.21 -13.17
CA ALA A 172 20.92 -7.43 -11.73
C ALA A 172 20.70 -8.92 -11.39
N VAL A 173 21.57 -9.46 -10.53
CA VAL A 173 21.51 -10.87 -10.12
C VAL A 173 20.95 -10.98 -8.70
N TYR A 174 19.84 -11.71 -8.54
CA TYR A 174 19.23 -11.99 -7.25
C TYR A 174 19.21 -13.49 -6.95
N VAL A 175 19.84 -13.91 -5.87
CA VAL A 175 19.98 -15.32 -5.48
C VAL A 175 19.66 -15.48 -3.99
N ALA A 176 18.71 -16.37 -3.68
CA ALA A 176 18.40 -16.82 -2.32
C ALA A 176 18.16 -15.70 -1.27
N GLY A 177 17.70 -14.52 -1.69
CA GLY A 177 17.50 -13.39 -0.77
C GLY A 177 18.45 -12.21 -1.02
N ILE A 178 19.48 -12.38 -1.85
CA ILE A 178 20.63 -11.47 -1.94
C ILE A 178 20.74 -10.89 -3.35
N TRP A 179 20.95 -9.57 -3.46
CA TRP A 179 21.42 -8.94 -4.69
C TRP A 179 22.94 -9.08 -4.77
N MET A 180 23.48 -9.72 -5.81
CA MET A 180 24.92 -10.01 -5.90
C MET A 180 25.75 -8.77 -6.23
N ASP A 181 25.14 -7.77 -6.87
CA ASP A 181 25.80 -6.51 -7.23
C ASP A 181 25.96 -5.58 -6.01
N ASP A 182 25.24 -5.86 -4.91
CA ASP A 182 25.39 -5.19 -3.61
C ASP A 182 24.83 -6.07 -2.46
N PRO A 183 25.69 -6.73 -1.65
CA PRO A 183 25.27 -7.66 -0.61
C PRO A 183 24.71 -6.99 0.66
N PHE A 184 24.79 -5.67 0.81
CA PHE A 184 24.49 -4.98 2.07
C PHE A 184 23.00 -4.96 2.46
N PHE A 185 22.07 -5.26 1.54
CA PHE A 185 20.63 -5.31 1.79
C PHE A 185 19.99 -6.64 1.37
N SER A 186 20.57 -7.70 1.92
CA SER A 186 20.08 -9.07 1.78
C SER A 186 18.83 -9.30 2.63
N LEU A 187 17.92 -10.16 2.15
CA LEU A 187 16.70 -10.60 2.85
C LEU A 187 16.96 -11.65 3.95
N LEU A 188 18.24 -11.91 4.27
CA LEU A 188 18.73 -12.91 5.22
C LEU A 188 19.35 -12.23 6.45
#